data_AF-A0A3C0IPH3-F1
#
_entry.id   AF-A0A3C0IPH3-F1
#
_cell.length_a   1.000
_cell.length_b   1.000
_cell.length_c   1.000
_cell.angle_alpha   90.00
_cell.angle_beta   90.00
_cell.angle_gamma   90.00
#
_symmetry.space_group_name_H-M   'P 1'
#
loop_
_entity.id
_entity.type
_entity.pdbx_description
1 polymer ?
#
loop_
_entity_poly.entity_id
_entity_poly.type
_entity_poly.pdbx_seq_one_letter_code
_entity_poly.pdbx_strand_id
1 'polypeptide(L)'
;MLSRLQQKWGVNGWQLVAILTTFALGGSCCGYLGRQVLTLTGVENAFIKWPLYFVLVTLLWPLCVLVVSIPFGQFSFFVKYLKKMFARLSGKKAS
;
A
#
# COMPACT_ATOMS: atom_id res chain seq x y z
N MET A 1 -22.25 1.83 -3.99
CA MET A 1 -20.83 1.71 -4.40
C MET A 1 -20.06 0.75 -3.50
N LEU A 2 -20.14 0.87 -2.17
CA LEU A 2 -19.47 -0.03 -1.21
C LEU A 2 -19.83 -1.51 -1.39
N SER A 3 -21.10 -1.83 -1.69
CA SER A 3 -21.56 -3.21 -1.91
C SER A 3 -20.89 -3.88 -3.14
N ARG A 4 -20.52 -3.10 -4.16
CA ARG A 4 -19.79 -3.60 -5.34
C ARG A 4 -18.35 -3.99 -4.97
N LEU A 5 -17.71 -3.22 -4.09
CA LEU A 5 -16.37 -3.51 -3.57
C LEU A 5 -16.37 -4.74 -2.68
N GLN A 6 -17.38 -4.88 -1.82
CA GLN A 6 -17.58 -6.08 -0.98
C GLN A 6 -17.70 -7.33 -1.83
N GLN A 7 -18.54 -7.32 -2.88
CA GLN A 7 -18.65 -8.44 -3.81
C GLN A 7 -17.36 -8.71 -4.59
N LYS A 8 -16.65 -7.67 -5.05
CA LYS A 8 -15.41 -7.82 -5.81
C LYS A 8 -14.27 -8.44 -5.00
N TRP A 9 -14.22 -8.14 -3.70
CA TRP A 9 -13.17 -8.62 -2.80
C TRP A 9 -13.60 -9.78 -1.92
N GLY A 10 -14.90 -10.14 -1.92
CA GLY A 10 -15.46 -11.21 -1.10
C GLY A 10 -15.38 -10.93 0.39
N VAL A 11 -15.52 -9.68 0.81
CA VAL A 11 -15.34 -9.24 2.20
C VAL A 11 -16.65 -8.73 2.81
N ASN A 12 -16.82 -8.95 4.11
CA ASN A 12 -17.96 -8.44 4.87
C ASN A 12 -17.85 -6.90 5.07
N GLY A 13 -18.93 -6.23 5.46
CA GLY A 13 -18.97 -4.77 5.62
C GLY A 13 -17.93 -4.25 6.61
N TRP A 14 -17.78 -4.90 7.75
CA TRP A 14 -16.76 -4.57 8.74
C TRP A 14 -15.33 -4.77 8.24
N GLN A 15 -15.08 -5.83 7.45
CA GLN A 15 -13.79 -6.06 6.82
C GLN A 15 -13.48 -5.00 5.78
N LEU A 16 -14.46 -4.58 4.98
CA LEU A 16 -14.27 -3.49 4.01
C LEU A 16 -13.83 -2.20 4.73
N VAL A 17 -14.52 -1.81 5.80
CA VAL A 17 -14.15 -0.61 6.58
C VAL A 17 -12.72 -0.75 7.11
N ALA A 18 -12.36 -1.89 7.71
CA ALA A 18 -11.01 -2.14 8.20
C ALA A 18 -9.95 -2.06 7.08
N ILE A 19 -10.24 -2.59 5.90
CA ILE A 19 -9.37 -2.53 4.72
C ILE A 19 -9.21 -1.07 4.25
N LEU A 20 -10.29 -0.31 4.14
CA LEU A 20 -10.25 1.10 3.72
C LEU A 20 -9.47 1.96 4.73
N THR A 21 -9.68 1.74 6.03
CA THR A 21 -8.90 2.40 7.09
C THR A 21 -7.43 2.02 7.01
N THR A 22 -7.12 0.75 6.77
CA THR A 22 -5.74 0.29 6.57
C THR A 22 -5.09 0.96 5.36
N PHE A 23 -5.81 1.13 4.24
CA PHE A 23 -5.30 1.85 3.08
C PHE A 23 -5.04 3.33 3.38
N ALA A 24 -5.95 4.01 4.09
CA ALA A 24 -5.79 5.41 4.47
C ALA A 24 -4.60 5.62 5.41
N LEU A 25 -4.49 4.79 6.45
CA LEU A 25 -3.41 4.85 7.43
C LEU A 25 -2.07 4.40 6.83
N GLY A 26 -2.05 3.28 6.10
CA GLY A 26 -0.86 2.77 5.43
C GLY A 26 -0.33 3.71 4.36
N GLY A 27 -1.23 4.34 3.59
CA GLY A 27 -0.87 5.38 2.60
C GLY A 27 -0.30 6.63 3.26
N SER A 28 -0.93 7.12 4.33
CA SER A 28 -0.44 8.29 5.08
C SER A 28 0.92 8.03 5.72
N CYS A 29 1.08 6.87 6.35
CA CYS A 29 2.34 6.42 6.95
C CYS A 29 3.45 6.30 5.90
N CYS A 30 3.15 5.70 4.75
CA CYS A 30 4.09 5.57 3.64
C CYS A 30 4.56 6.92 3.09
N GLY A 31 3.63 7.87 2.87
CA GLY A 31 3.99 9.21 2.40
C GLY A 31 4.87 9.96 3.40
N TYR A 32 4.56 9.84 4.70
CA TYR A 32 5.38 10.41 5.77
C TYR A 32 6.78 9.81 5.79
N LEU A 33 6.90 8.48 5.75
CA LEU A 33 8.19 7.79 5.71
C LEU A 33 8.99 8.13 4.45
N GLY A 34 8.33 8.16 3.28
CA GLY A 34 8.95 8.55 2.02
C GLY A 34 9.55 9.96 2.10
N ARG A 35 8.84 10.91 2.71
CA ARG A 35 9.34 12.27 2.91
C ARG A 35 10.49 12.34 3.92
N GLN A 36 10.44 11.54 4.98
CA GLN A 36 11.54 11.46 5.95
C GLN A 36 12.80 10.88 5.31
N VAL A 37 12.70 9.76 4.60
CA VAL A 37 13.83 9.17 3.87
C VAL A 37 14.40 10.15 2.85
N LEU A 38 13.56 10.87 2.11
CA LEU A 38 13.97 11.88 1.13
C LEU A 38 14.65 13.11 1.76
N THR A 39 14.34 13.42 3.01
CA THR A 39 15.01 14.50 3.77
C THR A 39 16.38 14.02 4.23
N LEU A 40 16.51 12.75 4.64
CA LEU A 40 17.77 12.15 5.07
C LEU A 40 18.78 11.97 3.93
N THR A 41 18.34 11.79 2.69
CA THR A 41 19.25 11.64 1.54
C THR A 41 19.95 12.95 1.15
N GLY A 42 19.58 14.10 1.71
CA GLY A 42 20.24 15.38 1.47
C GLY A 42 20.09 15.91 0.04
N VAL A 43 19.16 15.36 -0.76
CA VAL A 43 18.95 15.78 -2.16
C VAL A 43 18.23 17.13 -2.18
N GLU A 44 18.92 18.19 -2.60
CA GLU A 44 18.35 19.54 -2.71
C GLU A 44 17.65 19.77 -4.06
N ASN A 45 18.13 19.12 -5.12
CA ASN A 45 17.58 19.25 -6.46
C ASN A 45 16.14 18.71 -6.53
N ALA A 46 15.16 19.62 -6.62
CA ALA A 46 13.74 19.29 -6.71
C ALA A 46 13.42 18.33 -7.88
N PHE A 47 14.15 18.47 -9.00
CA PHE A 47 14.01 17.64 -10.20
C PHE A 47 14.36 16.17 -9.96
N ILE A 48 15.30 15.89 -9.04
CA ILE A 48 15.72 14.54 -8.66
C ILE A 48 14.88 14.04 -7.48
N LYS A 49 14.52 14.94 -6.57
CA LYS A 49 13.71 14.64 -5.38
C LYS A 49 12.35 14.04 -5.72
N TRP A 50 11.65 14.60 -6.70
CA TRP A 50 10.31 14.16 -7.10
C TRP A 50 10.26 12.70 -7.61
N PRO A 51 11.05 12.30 -8.62
CA PRO A 51 11.05 10.92 -9.09
C PRO A 51 11.57 9.96 -8.01
N LEU A 52 12.58 10.37 -7.22
CA LEU A 52 13.08 9.57 -6.10
C LEU A 52 11.99 9.31 -5.05
N TYR A 53 11.21 10.34 -4.70
CA TYR A 53 10.08 10.22 -3.78
C TYR A 53 9.03 9.24 -4.29
N PHE A 54 8.65 9.31 -5.56
CA PHE A 54 7.68 8.39 -6.15
C PHE A 54 8.17 6.93 -6.11
N VAL A 55 9.43 6.69 -6.46
CA VAL A 55 10.01 5.33 -6.40
C VAL A 55 10.04 4.84 -4.95
N LEU A 56 10.50 5.66 -4.01
CA LEU A 56 10.54 5.34 -2.59
C LEU A 56 9.16 4.98 -2.04
N VAL A 57 8.17 5.85 -2.23
CA VAL A 57 6.80 5.62 -1.75
C VAL A 57 6.21 4.38 -2.38
N THR A 58 6.42 4.15 -3.68
CA THR A 58 5.91 2.94 -4.36
C THR A 58 6.49 1.65 -3.76
N LEU A 59 7.77 1.66 -3.39
CA LEU A 59 8.44 0.51 -2.77
C LEU A 59 8.12 0.36 -1.27
N LEU A 60 7.95 1.47 -0.55
CA LEU A 60 7.61 1.49 0.88
C LEU A 60 6.15 1.12 1.14
N TRP A 61 5.26 1.44 0.21
CA TRP A 61 3.81 1.31 0.40
C TRP A 61 3.35 -0.13 0.73
N PRO A 62 3.80 -1.19 0.03
CA PRO A 62 3.46 -2.56 0.38
C PRO A 62 3.82 -2.92 1.82
N LEU A 63 4.97 -2.45 2.31
CA LEU A 63 5.43 -2.68 3.68
C LEU A 63 4.55 -1.93 4.68
N CYS A 64 4.27 -0.66 4.42
CA CYS A 64 3.46 0.18 5.31
C CYS A 64 2.04 -0.38 5.47
N VAL A 65 1.42 -0.77 4.35
CA VAL A 65 0.07 -1.35 4.36
C VAL A 65 0.05 -2.71 5.08
N LEU A 66 1.08 -3.55 4.91
CA LEU A 66 1.19 -4.81 5.65
C LEU A 66 1.31 -4.59 7.15
N VAL A 67 2.19 -3.68 7.59
CA VAL A 67 2.37 -3.36 9.02
C VAL A 67 1.09 -2.82 9.64
N VAL A 68 0.43 -1.87 8.97
CA VAL A 68 -0.82 -1.29 9.45
C VAL A 68 -1.95 -2.33 9.45
N SER A 69 -1.95 -3.32 8.56
CA SER A 69 -2.99 -4.35 8.51
C SER A 69 -3.00 -5.35 9.67
N ILE A 70 -1.91 -5.43 10.44
CA ILE A 70 -1.74 -6.33 11.59
C ILE A 70 -2.79 -6.05 12.68
N PRO A 71 -2.91 -4.83 13.24
CA PRO A 71 -3.90 -4.53 14.28
C PRO A 71 -5.36 -4.69 13.81
N PHE A 72 -5.62 -4.60 12.50
CA PHE A 72 -6.97 -4.78 11.93
C PHE A 72 -7.29 -6.24 11.55
N GLY A 73 -6.35 -7.18 11.74
CA GLY A 73 -6.54 -8.59 11.37
C GLY A 73 -6.71 -8.84 9.86
N GLN A 74 -6.35 -7.87 9.01
CA GLN A 74 -6.48 -7.96 7.55
C GLN A 74 -5.17 -8.36 6.86
N PHE A 75 -4.14 -8.77 7.61
CA PHE A 75 -2.83 -9.13 7.07
C PHE A 75 -2.90 -10.17 5.94
N SER A 76 -3.59 -11.28 6.15
CA SER A 76 -3.75 -12.34 5.13
C SER A 76 -4.46 -11.85 3.87
N PHE A 77 -5.38 -10.89 3.99
CA PHE A 77 -6.05 -10.26 2.84
C PHE A 77 -5.05 -9.42 2.05
N PHE A 78 -4.27 -8.58 2.73
CA PHE A 78 -3.28 -7.71 2.09
C PHE A 78 -2.12 -8.48 1.47
N VAL A 79 -1.64 -9.56 2.09
CA VAL A 79 -0.64 -10.44 1.48
C VAL A 79 -1.14 -11.04 0.17
N LYS A 80 -2.38 -11.58 0.15
CA LYS A 80 -3.00 -12.11 -1.08
C LYS A 80 -3.19 -11.01 -2.13
N TYR A 81 -3.63 -9.83 -1.71
CA TYR A 81 -3.81 -8.68 -2.58
C TYR A 81 -2.49 -8.24 -3.22
N LEU A 82 -1.44 -8.06 -2.42
CA LEU A 82 -0.10 -7.69 -2.88
C LEU A 82 0.49 -8.78 -3.79
N LYS A 83 0.39 -10.05 -3.43
CA LYS A 83 0.85 -11.16 -4.28
C LYS A 83 0.17 -11.15 -5.65
N LYS A 84 -1.14 -10.89 -5.69
CA LYS A 84 -1.91 -10.75 -6.94
C LYS A 84 -1.49 -9.52 -7.75
N MET A 85 -1.17 -8.42 -7.08
CA MET A 85 -0.65 -7.19 -7.71
C MET A 85 0.74 -7.43 -8.32
N PHE A 86 1.66 -8.02 -7.57
CA PHE A 86 3.01 -8.36 -8.04
C PHE A 86 3.00 -9.39 -9.17
N ALA A 87 2.10 -10.39 -9.12
CA ALA A 87 1.94 -11.34 -10.22
C ALA A 87 1.54 -10.65 -11.53
N ARG A 88 0.69 -9.62 -11.47
CA ARG A 88 0.32 -8.81 -12.65
C ARG A 88 1.47 -7.96 -13.16
N LEU A 89 2.25 -7.37 -12.26
CA LEU A 89 3.46 -6.59 -12.61
C LEU A 89 4.54 -7.46 -13.23
N SER A 90 4.73 -8.69 -12.74
CA SER A 90 5.76 -9.62 -13.20
C SER A 90 5.36 -10.44 -14.44
N GLY A 91 4.13 -10.30 -14.95
CA GLY A 91 3.64 -11.07 -16.10
C GLY A 91 3.46 -12.59 -15.86
N LYS A 92 3.83 -13.10 -14.69
CA LYS A 92 3.57 -14.49 -14.30
C LYS A 92 2.09 -14.61 -13.90
N LYS A 93 1.29 -15.31 -14.72
CA LYS A 93 -0.05 -15.76 -14.34
C LYS A 93 0.06 -16.43 -12.97
N ALA A 94 -0.59 -15.85 -11.95
CA ALA A 94 -0.83 -16.53 -10.70
C ALA A 94 -1.82 -17.66 -11.01
N SER A 95 -1.27 -18.83 -11.37
CA SER A 95 -2.00 -20.09 -11.47
C SER A 95 -2.25 -20.67 -10.08
#